data_AF-A0A175QX71-F1
#
_entry.id   AF-A0A175QX71-F1
#
_cell.length_a   1.000
_cell.length_b   1.000
_cell.length_c   1.000
_cell.angle_alpha   90.00
_cell.angle_beta   90.00
_cell.angle_gamma   90.00
#
_symmetry.space_group_name_H-M   'P 1'
#
loop_
_entity.id
_entity.type
_entity.pdbx_description
1 polymer ?
#
loop_
_entity_poly.entity_id
_entity_poly.type
_entity_poly.pdbx_seq_one_letter_code
_entity_poly.pdbx_strand_id
1 'polypeptide(L)'
;MADAGRPEERPMLSGSRSRLSLATLGLISALSGPAGAQTPAKELFGSEATPSAGPPQSIGFYSKGCLSGAMEMPKDGPTWQVMKPSRNRAFAHPTMIRFLQRLSGDAAREAHWRGLLFGDMAQPRGVARQ
;
A
#
# COMPACT_ATOMS: atom_id res chain seq x y z
N MET A 1 -70.41 43.12 -20.54
CA MET A 1 -69.35 43.70 -19.68
C MET A 1 -68.02 43.22 -20.23
N ALA A 2 -67.26 43.94 -21.06
CA ALA A 2 -66.84 45.34 -21.04
C ALA A 2 -66.02 45.69 -19.78
N ASP A 3 -64.70 45.80 -19.95
CA ASP A 3 -63.78 46.88 -19.52
C ASP A 3 -62.34 46.40 -19.88
N ALA A 4 -61.56 46.90 -20.85
CA ALA A 4 -61.12 48.23 -21.30
C ALA A 4 -59.98 48.88 -20.47
N GLY A 5 -58.78 48.94 -21.07
CA GLY A 5 -57.69 49.89 -20.76
C GLY A 5 -56.62 49.39 -19.76
N ARG A 6 -55.31 49.60 -19.94
CA ARG A 6 -54.50 50.41 -20.86
C ARG A 6 -53.03 49.92 -20.79
N PRO A 7 -52.14 50.39 -21.68
CA PRO A 7 -50.79 49.87 -21.91
C PRO A 7 -49.73 50.57 -21.03
N GLU A 8 -48.56 49.94 -20.90
CA GLU A 8 -47.32 50.57 -20.45
C GLU A 8 -46.17 50.03 -21.31
N GLU A 9 -45.30 50.96 -21.71
CA GLU A 9 -44.32 50.83 -22.78
C GLU A 9 -42.94 50.29 -22.34
N ARG A 10 -42.12 50.00 -23.37
CA ARG A 10 -40.64 50.07 -23.48
C ARG A 10 -39.83 48.82 -23.11
N PRO A 11 -38.59 48.68 -23.64
CA PRO A 11 -38.00 49.21 -24.88
C PRO A 11 -37.40 48.09 -25.75
N MET A 12 -37.13 48.43 -27.00
CA MET A 12 -36.23 47.66 -27.87
C MET A 12 -34.84 47.60 -27.25
N LEU A 13 -34.39 46.43 -26.80
CA LEU A 13 -32.98 46.17 -26.56
C LEU A 13 -32.36 45.47 -27.78
N SER A 14 -31.85 46.35 -28.64
CA SER A 14 -30.76 46.19 -29.59
C SER A 14 -29.84 44.99 -29.32
N GLY A 15 -29.69 44.14 -30.33
CA GLY A 15 -28.73 43.04 -30.33
C GLY A 15 -27.30 43.56 -30.23
N SER A 16 -26.68 43.35 -29.07
CA SER A 16 -25.23 43.41 -28.92
C SER A 16 -24.68 42.00 -29.07
N ARG A 17 -24.11 41.69 -30.24
CA ARG A 17 -23.26 40.52 -30.43
C ARG A 17 -22.01 40.70 -29.57
N SER A 18 -22.10 40.33 -28.30
CA SER A 18 -20.96 40.25 -27.39
C SER A 18 -19.99 39.23 -27.95
N ARG A 19 -18.93 39.72 -28.60
CA ARG A 19 -17.76 38.94 -28.94
C ARG A 19 -17.13 38.54 -27.61
N LEU A 20 -17.49 37.37 -27.09
CA LEU A 20 -16.75 36.75 -26.00
C LEU A 20 -15.31 36.61 -26.48
N SER A 21 -14.42 37.48 -25.98
CA SER A 21 -12.99 37.36 -26.20
C SER A 21 -12.52 36.05 -25.58
N LEU A 22 -12.16 35.08 -26.43
CA LEU A 22 -11.58 33.78 -26.07
C LEU A 22 -10.22 33.88 -25.31
N ALA A 23 -9.78 35.07 -24.91
CA ALA A 23 -8.39 35.31 -24.50
C ALA A 23 -8.09 35.07 -23.00
N THR A 24 -9.07 34.65 -22.18
CA THR A 24 -8.86 34.44 -20.73
C THR A 24 -8.77 32.98 -20.29
N LEU A 25 -8.91 32.00 -21.20
CA LEU A 25 -8.81 30.58 -20.88
C LEU A 25 -7.39 29.99 -21.09
N GLY A 26 -6.36 30.84 -21.20
CA GLY A 26 -4.98 30.40 -21.45
C GLY A 26 -4.07 30.35 -20.21
N LEU A 27 -4.46 30.98 -19.09
CA LEU A 27 -3.52 31.26 -18.00
C LEU A 27 -3.54 30.27 -16.83
N ILE A 28 -4.46 29.29 -16.81
CA ILE A 28 -4.56 28.33 -15.68
C ILE A 28 -3.72 27.05 -15.92
N SER A 29 -3.24 26.81 -17.15
CA SER A 29 -2.56 25.55 -17.50
C SER A 29 -1.10 25.43 -17.04
N ALA A 30 -0.54 26.43 -16.34
CA ALA A 30 0.89 26.49 -16.02
C ALA A 30 1.29 25.91 -14.63
N LEU A 31 0.33 25.40 -13.83
CA LEU A 31 0.64 24.82 -12.51
C LEU A 31 0.82 23.29 -12.49
N SER A 32 0.74 22.62 -13.65
CA SER A 32 1.02 21.19 -13.74
C SER A 32 2.53 20.95 -13.82
N GLY A 33 3.20 20.98 -12.67
CA GLY A 33 4.57 20.50 -12.54
C GLY A 33 4.69 19.02 -12.96
N PRO A 34 5.88 18.54 -13.33
CA PRO A 34 6.06 17.15 -13.74
C PRO A 34 5.62 16.20 -12.60
N ALA A 35 4.74 15.25 -12.92
CA ALA A 35 4.44 14.16 -12.03
C ALA A 35 5.70 13.30 -11.87
N GLY A 36 6.44 13.51 -10.78
CA GLY A 36 7.62 12.72 -10.46
C GLY A 36 7.22 11.26 -10.20
N ALA A 37 7.89 10.32 -10.87
CA ALA A 37 7.72 8.91 -10.60
C ALA A 37 8.07 8.62 -9.12
N GLN A 38 7.12 8.06 -8.38
CA GLN A 38 7.34 7.68 -6.98
C GLN A 38 8.23 6.44 -6.93
N THR A 39 9.16 6.41 -5.97
CA THR A 39 9.99 5.23 -5.73
C THR A 39 9.09 4.00 -5.47
N PRO A 40 9.27 2.89 -6.20
CA PRO A 40 8.46 1.70 -5.98
C PRO A 40 8.57 1.20 -4.54
N ALA A 41 7.44 0.81 -3.95
CA ALA A 41 7.42 0.35 -2.56
C ALA A 41 8.37 -0.85 -2.33
N LYS A 42 8.60 -1.69 -3.34
CA LYS A 42 9.56 -2.81 -3.26
C LYS A 42 10.98 -2.34 -2.91
N GLU A 43 11.40 -1.16 -3.38
CA GLU A 43 12.73 -0.60 -3.09
C GLU A 43 12.78 -0.06 -1.66
N LEU A 44 11.72 0.63 -1.22
CA LEU A 44 11.62 1.19 0.13
C LEU A 44 11.58 0.13 1.22
N PHE A 45 10.89 -0.99 0.99
CA PHE A 45 10.83 -2.08 1.96
C PHE A 45 12.05 -3.00 1.86
N GLY A 46 12.59 -3.20 0.66
CA GLY A 46 13.76 -4.04 0.42
C GLY A 46 15.07 -3.48 0.98
N SER A 47 15.14 -2.17 1.24
CA SER A 47 16.30 -1.52 1.85
C SER A 47 16.34 -1.64 3.38
N GLU A 48 15.23 -2.02 4.01
CA GLU A 48 15.12 -2.07 5.47
C GLU A 48 15.63 -3.40 6.01
N ALA A 49 16.68 -3.34 6.82
CA ALA A 49 17.31 -4.53 7.40
C ALA A 49 16.64 -5.00 8.71
N THR A 50 15.81 -4.15 9.33
CA THR A 50 15.23 -4.41 10.66
C THR A 50 13.71 -4.18 10.69
N PRO A 51 12.99 -4.88 11.59
CA PRO A 51 11.56 -4.68 11.76
C PRO A 51 11.22 -3.24 12.12
N SER A 52 10.02 -2.78 11.77
CA SER A 52 9.53 -1.51 12.30
C SER A 52 9.26 -1.63 13.80
N ALA A 53 9.44 -0.52 14.52
CA ALA A 53 9.04 -0.41 15.91
C ALA A 53 7.51 -0.48 16.07
N GLY A 54 7.06 -0.85 17.27
CA GLY A 54 5.64 -0.90 17.63
C GLY A 54 5.05 -2.31 17.68
N PRO A 55 3.74 -2.42 17.89
CA PRO A 55 3.08 -3.71 18.06
C PRO A 55 3.12 -4.54 16.77
N PRO A 56 3.17 -5.89 16.88
CA PRO A 56 3.09 -6.77 15.73
C PRO A 56 1.75 -6.64 15.01
N GLN A 57 1.74 -6.31 13.73
CA GLN A 57 0.52 -6.15 12.93
C GLN A 57 0.76 -6.59 11.48
N SER A 58 -0.10 -7.46 10.97
CA SER A 58 -0.17 -7.78 9.54
C SER A 58 -1.15 -6.82 8.87
N ILE A 59 -0.67 -6.03 7.91
CA ILE A 59 -1.44 -4.93 7.32
C ILE A 59 -1.62 -5.21 5.83
N GLY A 60 -2.87 -5.20 5.36
CA GLY A 60 -3.20 -5.47 3.96
C GLY A 60 -3.36 -6.97 3.65
N PHE A 61 -3.07 -7.35 2.41
CA PHE A 61 -3.28 -8.71 1.89
C PHE A 61 -1.94 -9.45 1.69
N TYR A 62 -1.97 -10.78 1.69
CA TYR A 62 -0.74 -11.61 1.71
C TYR A 62 0.25 -11.31 0.56
N SER A 63 -0.27 -10.90 -0.61
CA SER A 63 0.52 -10.61 -1.81
C SER A 63 0.85 -9.13 -2.00
N LYS A 64 0.25 -8.25 -1.17
CA LYS A 64 0.43 -6.79 -1.18
C LYS A 64 0.13 -6.23 0.21
N GLY A 65 1.07 -6.40 1.13
CA GLY A 65 0.90 -6.03 2.52
C GLY A 65 2.21 -5.74 3.22
N CYS A 66 2.13 -5.04 4.35
CA CYS A 66 3.26 -4.75 5.23
C CYS A 66 3.13 -5.46 6.57
N LEU A 67 4.24 -5.54 7.29
CA LEU A 67 4.34 -6.17 8.59
C LEU A 67 5.01 -5.20 9.55
N SER A 68 4.28 -4.80 10.59
CA SER A 68 4.85 -4.06 11.72
C SER A 68 5.24 -5.02 12.84
N GLY A 69 6.27 -4.67 13.63
CA GLY A 69 6.67 -5.43 14.80
C GLY A 69 7.00 -6.90 14.48
N ALA A 70 7.60 -7.14 13.32
CA ALA A 70 7.98 -8.49 12.88
C ALA A 70 8.98 -9.12 13.85
N MET A 71 8.90 -10.44 13.98
CA MET A 71 9.87 -11.24 14.73
C MET A 71 10.70 -12.07 13.75
N GLU A 72 12.01 -12.08 13.95
CA GLU A 72 12.92 -12.96 13.23
C GLU A 72 12.82 -14.39 13.80
N MET A 73 12.70 -15.38 12.92
CA MET A 73 12.83 -16.79 13.30
C MET A 73 14.28 -17.08 13.67
N PRO A 74 14.56 -17.69 14.84
CA PRO A 74 15.91 -18.16 15.16
C PRO A 74 16.45 -19.05 14.04
N LYS A 75 17.70 -18.76 13.62
CA LYS A 75 18.36 -19.45 12.50
C LYS A 75 18.35 -20.97 12.66
N ASP A 76 18.60 -21.43 13.88
CA ASP A 76 18.60 -22.83 14.26
C ASP A 76 17.69 -23.05 15.47
N GLY A 77 17.05 -24.21 15.51
CA GLY A 77 16.35 -24.71 16.68
C GLY A 77 16.44 -26.22 16.80
N PRO A 78 15.85 -26.82 17.84
CA PRO A 78 15.98 -28.25 18.12
C PRO A 78 15.51 -29.15 16.96
N THR A 79 14.51 -28.68 16.22
CA THR A 79 13.85 -29.45 15.16
C THR A 79 13.71 -28.64 13.86
N TRP A 80 14.41 -27.51 13.71
CA TRP A 80 14.38 -26.72 12.47
C TRP A 80 15.69 -26.01 12.16
N GLN A 81 15.85 -25.61 10.90
CA GLN A 81 16.86 -24.67 10.46
C GLN A 81 16.28 -23.73 9.39
N VAL A 82 16.77 -22.49 9.35
CA VAL A 82 16.41 -21.50 8.33
C VAL A 82 17.35 -21.61 7.13
N MET A 83 16.78 -21.72 5.94
CA MET A 83 17.52 -21.81 4.69
C MET A 83 17.95 -20.42 4.19
N LYS A 84 19.19 -20.31 3.71
CA LYS A 84 19.74 -19.08 3.12
C LYS A 84 19.55 -17.84 4.02
N PRO A 85 20.00 -17.88 5.29
CA PRO A 85 19.78 -16.79 6.25
C PRO A 85 20.40 -15.46 5.80
N SER A 86 21.42 -15.49 4.92
CA SER A 86 22.02 -14.30 4.32
C SER A 86 21.04 -13.41 3.55
N ARG A 87 19.87 -13.92 3.15
CA ARG A 87 18.87 -13.13 2.42
C ARG A 87 18.07 -12.17 3.30
N ASN A 88 18.16 -12.28 4.64
CA ASN A 88 17.40 -11.46 5.58
C ASN A 88 15.87 -11.52 5.36
N ARG A 89 15.33 -12.73 5.14
CA ARG A 89 13.91 -12.97 4.85
C ARG A 89 13.24 -13.94 5.82
N ALA A 90 13.79 -14.05 7.03
CA ALA A 90 13.30 -14.96 8.05
C ALA A 90 12.37 -14.26 9.06
N PHE A 91 11.53 -13.32 8.61
CA PHE A 91 10.66 -12.52 9.48
C PHE A 91 9.20 -12.92 9.32
N ALA A 92 8.44 -12.90 10.42
CA ALA A 92 7.01 -13.13 10.40
C ALA A 92 6.31 -12.49 11.61
N HIS A 93 4.97 -12.50 11.59
CA HIS A 93 4.19 -12.17 12.77
C HIS A 93 4.52 -13.17 13.91
N PRO A 94 4.62 -12.77 15.19
CA PRO A 94 4.98 -13.67 16.28
C PRO A 94 4.10 -14.92 16.40
N THR A 95 2.83 -14.82 16.04
CA THR A 95 1.92 -15.98 15.96
C THR A 95 2.37 -17.02 14.94
N MET A 96 2.85 -16.59 13.77
CA MET A 96 3.39 -17.49 12.75
C MET A 96 4.71 -18.12 13.21
N ILE A 97 5.60 -17.37 13.85
CA ILE A 97 6.84 -17.91 14.43
C ILE A 97 6.53 -19.05 15.41
N ARG A 98 5.61 -18.81 16.36
CA ARG A 98 5.18 -19.86 17.31
C ARG A 98 4.53 -21.06 16.62
N PHE A 99 3.76 -20.82 15.57
CA PHE A 99 3.18 -21.90 14.77
C PHE A 99 4.27 -22.75 14.11
N LEU A 100 5.26 -22.14 13.46
CA LEU A 100 6.33 -22.86 12.78
C LEU A 100 7.21 -23.66 13.75
N GLN A 101 7.54 -23.09 14.91
CA GLN A 101 8.28 -23.80 15.95
C GLN A 101 7.52 -25.04 16.45
N ARG A 102 6.21 -24.89 16.70
CA ARG A 102 5.35 -26.02 17.09
C ARG A 102 5.24 -27.06 15.98
N LEU A 103 4.95 -26.63 14.75
CA LEU A 103 4.84 -27.50 13.57
C LEU A 103 6.11 -28.33 13.38
N SER A 104 7.28 -27.72 13.58
CA SER A 104 8.57 -28.39 13.50
C SER A 104 8.73 -29.45 14.59
N GLY A 105 8.34 -29.16 15.83
CA GLY A 105 8.35 -30.15 16.92
C GLY A 105 7.35 -31.29 16.70
N ASP A 106 6.16 -30.98 16.17
CA ASP A 106 5.13 -31.96 15.84
C ASP A 106 5.58 -32.87 14.69
N ALA A 107 6.18 -32.31 13.64
CA ALA A 107 6.75 -33.11 12.55
C ALA A 107 7.84 -34.08 13.03
N ALA A 108 8.66 -33.66 14.00
CA ALA A 108 9.67 -34.54 14.58
C ALA A 108 9.07 -35.66 15.44
N ARG A 109 8.02 -35.34 16.21
CA ARG A 109 7.40 -36.28 17.15
C ARG A 109 6.44 -37.26 16.47
N GLU A 110 5.63 -36.78 15.53
CA GLU A 110 4.49 -37.50 14.98
C GLU A 110 4.78 -38.07 13.59
N ALA A 111 5.52 -37.32 12.77
CA ALA A 111 5.94 -37.79 11.44
C ALA A 111 7.36 -38.40 11.43
N HIS A 112 8.05 -38.40 12.57
CA HIS A 112 9.43 -38.89 12.73
C HIS A 112 10.44 -38.21 11.79
N TRP A 113 10.18 -36.96 11.40
CA TRP A 113 11.13 -36.19 10.60
C TRP A 113 12.29 -35.71 11.46
N ARG A 114 13.48 -35.59 10.88
CA ARG A 114 14.67 -35.08 11.60
C ARG A 114 14.55 -33.59 11.95
N GLY A 115 13.62 -32.90 11.32
CA GLY A 115 13.35 -31.48 11.47
C GLY A 115 12.83 -30.85 10.19
N LEU A 116 12.53 -29.55 10.24
CA LEU A 116 12.04 -28.76 9.12
C LEU A 116 13.08 -27.75 8.64
N LEU A 117 13.15 -27.57 7.33
CA LEU A 117 13.91 -26.49 6.71
C LEU A 117 12.93 -25.38 6.31
N PHE A 118 13.06 -24.22 6.94
CA PHE A 118 12.22 -23.06 6.63
C PHE A 118 12.88 -22.16 5.61
N GLY A 119 12.19 -21.93 4.50
CA GLY A 119 12.61 -21.02 3.44
C GLY A 119 12.33 -19.55 3.76
N ASP A 120 12.12 -18.75 2.71
CA ASP A 120 11.74 -17.35 2.87
C ASP A 120 10.37 -17.24 3.54
N MET A 121 10.28 -16.37 4.54
CA MET A 121 9.04 -15.86 5.10
C MET A 121 8.82 -14.45 4.53
N ALA A 122 8.91 -13.40 5.36
CA ALA A 122 8.82 -12.01 4.92
C ALA A 122 10.18 -11.29 5.04
N GLN A 123 10.30 -10.13 4.38
CA GLN A 123 11.32 -9.13 4.75
C GLN A 123 10.95 -8.52 6.11
N PRO A 124 11.86 -7.77 6.77
CA PRO A 124 11.62 -7.24 8.11
C PRO A 124 10.34 -6.39 8.25
N ARG A 125 9.89 -5.76 7.15
CA ARG A 125 8.68 -4.93 7.12
C ARG A 125 7.56 -5.45 6.20
N GLY A 126 7.62 -6.73 5.79
CA GLY A 126 6.59 -7.35 4.93
C GLY A 126 6.98 -7.43 3.46
N VAL A 127 6.00 -7.61 2.57
CA VAL A 127 6.24 -7.77 1.12
C VAL A 127 5.53 -6.63 0.39
N ALA A 128 6.27 -5.56 0.14
CA ALA A 128 5.79 -4.50 -0.73
C ALA A 128 5.96 -4.91 -2.20
N ARG A 129 4.85 -5.02 -2.92
CA ARG A 129 4.83 -5.03 -4.37
C ARG A 129 4.42 -3.66 -4.88
N GLN A 130 4.92 -3.34 -6.07
CA GLN A 130 4.79 -2.06 -6.79
C GLN A 130 3.42 -1.39 -6.60
#